data_AF-A0A1Y2J1D4-F1
#
_entry.id   AF-A0A1Y2J1D4-F1
#
_cell.length_a   1.000
_cell.length_b   1.000
_cell.length_c   1.000
_cell.angle_alpha   90.00
_cell.angle_beta   90.00
_cell.angle_gamma   90.00
#
_symmetry.space_group_name_H-M   'P 1'
#
loop_
_entity.id
_entity.type
_entity.pdbx_description
1 polymer ?
#
loop_
_entity_poly.entity_id
_entity_poly.type
_entity_poly.pdbx_seq_one_letter_code
_entity_poly.pdbx_strand_id
1 'polypeptide(L)'
;MTVGDLLDAKRAEHLTKSFLGWQAPARDPSTGAPVEDPTKFPDGMKALADQIHDLGVKFGIYSDAGTYTCGRRFGSLGFEEIDAKTYASWGVDYLSTYLIICFWLQTSCLTLGA
;
A
#
# COMPACT_ATOMS: atom_id res chain seq x y z
N MET A 1 14.25 -1.43 1.89
CA MET A 1 13.80 -0.75 3.13
C MET A 1 14.67 -1.25 4.27
N THR A 2 15.18 -0.36 5.12
CA THR A 2 16.18 -0.71 6.13
C THR A 2 15.59 -0.64 7.54
N VAL A 3 16.24 -1.24 8.53
CA VAL A 3 15.87 -1.15 9.95
C VAL A 3 15.79 0.31 10.43
N GLY A 4 16.52 1.24 9.80
CA GLY A 4 16.39 2.69 10.05
C GLY A 4 15.00 3.24 9.71
N ASP A 5 14.40 2.81 8.60
CA ASP A 5 13.05 3.20 8.19
C ASP A 5 11.96 2.65 9.13
N LEU A 6 12.27 1.58 9.87
CA LEU A 6 11.42 0.96 10.89
C LEU A 6 11.58 1.64 12.26
N LEU A 7 12.79 2.08 12.62
CA LEU A 7 13.05 2.83 13.85
C LEU A 7 12.42 4.23 13.82
N ASP A 8 12.40 4.89 12.65
CA ASP A 8 11.65 6.13 12.45
C ASP A 8 10.13 5.93 12.62
N ALA A 9 9.61 4.73 12.30
CA ALA A 9 8.21 4.38 12.50
C ALA A 9 7.84 4.24 13.99
N LYS A 10 8.77 3.77 14.83
CA LYS A 10 8.55 3.69 16.29
C LYS A 10 8.47 5.06 16.96
N ARG A 11 9.09 6.09 16.37
CA ARG A 11 9.14 7.46 16.92
C ARG A 11 7.87 8.27 16.62
N ALA A 12 7.07 7.83 15.65
CA ALA A 12 5.76 8.40 15.36
C ALA A 12 4.68 7.58 16.07
N GLU A 13 4.47 7.85 17.37
CA GLU A 13 3.62 7.10 18.30
C GLU A 13 2.12 6.94 17.91
N HIS A 14 1.67 7.34 16.71
CA HIS A 14 0.28 7.24 16.27
C HIS A 14 0.07 6.88 14.78
N LEU A 15 1.10 6.53 14.01
CA LEU A 15 0.98 6.52 12.55
C LEU A 15 0.98 5.11 11.97
N THR A 16 -0.20 4.65 11.56
CA THR A 16 -0.34 3.64 10.51
C THR A 16 0.47 4.10 9.29
N LYS A 17 1.67 3.53 9.12
CA LYS A 17 2.54 3.86 7.97
C LYS A 17 1.93 3.22 6.73
N SER A 18 1.22 4.01 5.94
CA SER A 18 0.68 3.57 4.65
C SER A 18 1.82 3.54 3.63
N PHE A 19 2.20 2.34 3.19
CA PHE A 19 3.27 2.21 2.18
C PHE A 19 2.73 2.61 0.82
N LEU A 20 3.33 3.63 0.19
CA LEU A 20 3.05 4.02 -1.19
C LEU A 20 4.05 3.31 -2.13
N GLY A 21 3.56 2.77 -3.24
CA GLY A 21 4.42 2.18 -4.28
C GLY A 21 5.04 0.83 -3.91
N TRP A 22 4.33 0.03 -3.10
CA TRP A 22 4.67 -1.36 -2.80
C TRP A 22 4.27 -2.31 -3.93
N GLN A 23 3.30 -1.91 -4.74
CA GLN A 23 2.74 -2.72 -5.82
C GLN A 23 3.80 -3.06 -6.87
N ALA A 24 3.84 -4.31 -7.32
CA ALA A 24 4.49 -4.71 -8.55
C ALA A 24 3.92 -3.94 -9.77
N PRO A 25 4.58 -3.96 -10.94
CA PRO A 25 4.06 -3.33 -12.14
C PRO A 25 2.70 -3.86 -12.59
N ALA A 26 2.38 -5.11 -12.25
CA ALA A 26 1.13 -5.77 -12.59
C ALA A 26 0.68 -6.71 -11.44
N ARG A 27 -0.62 -7.03 -11.44
CA ARG A 27 -1.20 -8.09 -10.61
C ARG A 27 -0.72 -9.47 -11.06
N ASP A 28 -0.97 -10.48 -10.24
CA ASP A 28 -0.77 -11.86 -10.65
C ASP A 28 -1.68 -12.18 -11.87
N PRO A 29 -1.13 -12.63 -13.00
CA PRO A 29 -1.89 -12.81 -14.24
C PRO A 29 -2.86 -14.00 -14.19
N SER A 30 -2.67 -14.93 -13.24
CA SER A 30 -3.48 -16.15 -13.13
C SER A 30 -4.62 -16.01 -12.11
N THR A 31 -4.39 -15.26 -11.03
CA THR A 31 -5.33 -15.13 -9.91
C THR A 31 -5.95 -13.74 -9.80
N GLY A 32 -5.33 -12.71 -10.42
CA GLY A 32 -5.71 -11.31 -10.24
C GLY A 32 -5.32 -10.74 -8.87
N ALA A 33 -4.63 -11.52 -8.03
CA ALA A 33 -4.20 -11.09 -6.71
C ALA A 33 -3.19 -9.95 -6.79
N PRO A 34 -3.20 -9.03 -5.81
CA PRO A 34 -2.18 -8.01 -5.73
C PRO A 34 -0.83 -8.65 -5.39
N VAL A 35 0.22 -8.16 -6.04
CA VAL A 35 1.60 -8.65 -5.86
C VAL A 35 2.49 -7.48 -5.47
N GLU A 36 3.37 -7.70 -4.50
CA GLU A 36 4.39 -6.74 -4.09
C GLU A 36 5.58 -6.69 -5.06
N ASP A 37 6.26 -5.56 -5.12
CA ASP A 37 7.47 -5.40 -5.91
C ASP A 37 8.61 -6.23 -5.30
N PRO A 38 9.05 -7.34 -5.94
CA PRO A 38 10.03 -8.25 -5.36
C PRO A 38 11.41 -7.61 -5.22
N THR A 39 11.68 -6.52 -5.96
CA THR A 39 12.95 -5.79 -5.84
C THR A 39 13.01 -4.92 -4.59
N LYS A 40 11.85 -4.43 -4.12
CA LYS A 40 11.75 -3.59 -2.93
C LYS A 40 11.50 -4.41 -1.67
N PHE A 41 10.74 -5.49 -1.80
CA PHE A 41 10.32 -6.39 -0.74
C PHE A 41 10.78 -7.81 -1.08
N PRO A 42 12.09 -8.10 -1.01
CA PRO A 42 12.61 -9.43 -1.35
C PRO A 42 12.08 -10.54 -0.44
N ASP A 43 11.76 -10.19 0.81
CA ASP A 43 11.19 -11.10 1.81
C ASP A 43 9.65 -11.07 1.83
N GLY A 44 9.03 -10.28 0.94
CA GLY A 44 7.59 -10.12 0.81
C GLY A 44 6.95 -9.21 1.87
N MET A 45 5.67 -8.92 1.68
CA MET A 45 4.91 -8.01 2.56
C MET A 45 4.58 -8.63 3.91
N LYS A 46 4.44 -9.96 3.98
CA LYS A 46 4.16 -10.65 5.23
C LYS A 46 5.33 -10.56 6.21
N ALA A 47 6.56 -10.80 5.75
CA ALA A 47 7.75 -10.69 6.61
C ALA A 47 7.91 -9.27 7.16
N LEU A 48 7.58 -8.25 6.35
CA LEU A 48 7.53 -6.87 6.80
C LEU A 48 6.45 -6.64 7.87
N ALA A 49 5.24 -7.14 7.65
CA ALA A 49 4.15 -7.00 8.61
C ALA A 49 4.51 -7.62 9.96
N ASP A 50 5.07 -8.85 9.94
CA ASP A 50 5.56 -9.54 11.13
C ASP A 50 6.61 -8.68 11.86
N GLN A 51 7.59 -8.12 11.14
CA GLN A 51 8.60 -7.20 11.72
C GLN A 51 7.99 -5.93 12.32
N ILE A 52 6.97 -5.36 11.69
CA ILE A 52 6.27 -4.16 12.18
C ILE A 52 5.48 -4.49 13.45
N HIS A 53 4.82 -5.64 13.49
CA HIS A 53 4.10 -6.13 14.65
C HIS A 53 5.01 -6.43 15.84
N ASP A 54 6.19 -7.00 15.59
CA ASP A 54 7.23 -7.24 16.62
C ASP A 54 7.72 -5.92 17.27
N LEU A 55 7.65 -4.81 16.53
CA LEU A 55 7.97 -3.47 17.05
C LEU A 55 6.81 -2.84 17.84
N GLY A 56 5.65 -3.49 17.89
CA GLY A 56 4.44 -3.01 18.56
C GLY A 56 3.65 -1.98 17.76
N VAL A 57 3.89 -1.87 16.44
CA VAL A 57 3.26 -0.90 15.55
C VAL A 57 2.22 -1.60 14.66
N LYS A 58 1.21 -0.86 14.20
CA LYS A 58 0.17 -1.36 13.29
C LYS A 58 0.54 -1.13 11.83
N PHE A 59 0.37 -2.15 11.00
CA PHE A 59 0.79 -2.14 9.60
C PHE A 59 -0.35 -1.66 8.68
N GLY A 60 -0.09 -0.60 7.91
CA GLY A 60 -1.06 -0.02 6.98
C GLY A 60 -0.62 -0.17 5.52
N ILE A 61 -1.56 -0.52 4.63
CA ILE A 61 -1.30 -0.56 3.19
C ILE A 61 -2.14 0.48 2.45
N TYR A 62 -1.58 1.06 1.39
CA TYR A 62 -2.32 1.97 0.52
C TYR A 62 -2.80 1.26 -0.74
N SER A 63 -4.08 1.47 -1.06
CA SER A 63 -4.65 1.17 -2.38
C SER A 63 -5.56 2.30 -2.84
N ASP A 64 -6.10 2.18 -4.04
CA ASP A 64 -7.03 3.14 -4.62
C ASP A 64 -8.33 2.44 -5.03
N ALA A 65 -9.45 3.14 -4.91
CA ALA A 65 -10.76 2.64 -5.32
C ALA A 65 -11.06 2.93 -6.81
N GLY A 66 -10.03 3.28 -7.60
CA GLY A 66 -10.04 3.27 -9.05
C GLY A 66 -9.33 2.06 -9.66
N THR A 67 -9.26 2.03 -10.98
CA THR A 67 -8.48 1.03 -11.74
C THR A 67 -6.97 1.20 -11.53
N TYR A 68 -6.52 2.42 -11.24
CA TYR A 68 -5.14 2.76 -10.96
C TYR A 68 -5.04 3.70 -9.77
N THR A 69 -3.96 3.57 -9.00
CA THR A 69 -3.55 4.52 -7.97
C THR A 69 -3.02 5.81 -8.61
N CYS A 70 -2.94 6.90 -7.84
CA CYS A 70 -2.34 8.16 -8.32
C CYS A 70 -0.88 7.97 -8.82
N GLY A 71 -0.16 6.96 -8.33
CA GLY A 71 1.18 6.57 -8.77
C GLY A 71 1.22 5.68 -10.02
N ARG A 72 0.11 5.55 -10.74
CA ARG A 72 -0.05 4.68 -11.93
C ARG A 72 0.27 3.19 -11.67
N ARG A 73 0.02 2.71 -10.45
CA ARG A 73 0.01 1.28 -10.10
C ARG A 73 -1.41 0.74 -10.13
N PHE A 74 -1.59 -0.57 -10.17
CA PHE A 74 -2.93 -1.17 -10.14
C PHE A 74 -3.71 -0.72 -8.89
N GLY A 75 -4.97 -0.34 -9.07
CA GLY A 75 -5.92 -0.06 -7.99
C GLY A 75 -6.81 -1.28 -7.71
N SER A 76 -7.71 -1.15 -6.73
CA SER A 76 -8.54 -2.24 -6.20
C SER A 76 -9.93 -2.34 -6.83
N LEU A 77 -10.32 -1.44 -7.73
CA LEU A 77 -11.66 -1.44 -8.34
C LEU A 77 -11.94 -2.76 -9.08
N GLY A 78 -12.97 -3.49 -8.65
CA GLY A 78 -13.37 -4.79 -9.19
C GLY A 78 -12.56 -5.99 -8.66
N PHE A 79 -11.59 -5.76 -7.77
CA PHE A 79 -10.75 -6.77 -7.14
C PHE A 79 -10.78 -6.68 -5.60
N GLU A 80 -11.74 -5.95 -5.04
CA GLU A 80 -11.79 -5.57 -3.63
C GLU A 80 -11.77 -6.79 -2.69
N GLU A 81 -12.52 -7.85 -3.04
CA GLU A 81 -12.58 -9.05 -2.21
C GLU A 81 -11.26 -9.83 -2.23
N ILE A 82 -10.62 -9.94 -3.39
CA ILE A 82 -9.32 -10.62 -3.54
C ILE A 82 -8.26 -9.82 -2.79
N ASP A 83 -8.24 -8.50 -2.98
CA ASP A 83 -7.31 -7.59 -2.32
C ASP A 83 -7.46 -7.65 -0.80
N ALA A 84 -8.69 -7.58 -0.28
CA ALA A 84 -8.95 -7.68 1.15
C ALA A 84 -8.44 -9.00 1.75
N LYS A 85 -8.66 -10.13 1.06
CA LYS A 85 -8.15 -11.44 1.50
C LYS A 85 -6.62 -11.50 1.48
N THR A 86 -6.00 -10.97 0.44
CA THR A 86 -4.54 -10.93 0.33
C THR A 86 -3.92 -10.03 1.40
N TYR A 87 -4.48 -8.84 1.63
CA TYR A 87 -3.99 -7.93 2.68
C TYR A 87 -4.14 -8.53 4.08
N ALA A 88 -5.25 -9.21 4.36
CA ALA A 88 -5.43 -9.93 5.61
C ALA A 88 -4.40 -11.06 5.76
N SER A 89 -4.08 -11.78 4.67
CA SER A 89 -3.07 -12.84 4.69
C SER A 89 -1.65 -12.33 4.97
N TRP A 90 -1.37 -11.08 4.58
CA TRP A 90 -0.11 -10.42 4.88
C TRP A 90 -0.05 -9.84 6.29
N GLY A 91 -1.16 -9.75 7.02
CA GLY A 91 -1.19 -9.13 8.36
C GLY A 91 -1.36 -7.60 8.32
N VAL A 92 -1.99 -7.06 7.28
CA VAL A 92 -2.34 -5.63 7.22
C VAL A 92 -3.45 -5.34 8.23
N ASP A 93 -3.23 -4.38 9.13
CA ASP A 93 -4.23 -3.90 10.09
C ASP A 93 -5.09 -2.75 9.55
N TYR A 94 -4.54 -1.96 8.62
CA TYR A 94 -5.21 -0.77 8.10
C TYR A 94 -5.11 -0.66 6.58
N LEU A 95 -6.22 -0.36 5.92
CA LEU A 95 -6.26 -0.07 4.49
C LEU A 95 -6.56 1.42 4.29
N SER A 96 -5.60 2.14 3.72
CA SER A 96 -5.76 3.52 3.30
C SER A 96 -6.21 3.57 1.83
N THR A 97 -7.45 4.01 1.58
CA THR A 97 -7.99 4.22 0.22
C THR A 97 -8.24 5.70 -0.02
N TYR A 98 -7.66 6.26 -1.09
CA TYR A 98 -7.76 7.70 -1.39
C TYR A 98 -8.84 7.99 -2.45
N LEU A 99 -10.09 7.62 -2.18
CA LEU A 99 -11.22 7.90 -3.08
C LEU A 99 -11.51 9.42 -3.18
N ILE A 100 -11.29 10.16 -2.08
CA ILE A 100 -11.59 11.60 -1.99
C ILE A 100 -10.45 12.49 -2.46
N ILE A 101 -9.19 12.09 -2.25
CA ILE A 101 -8.05 12.94 -2.58
C ILE A 101 -7.65 12.83 -4.04
N CYS A 102 -7.70 11.68 -4.73
CA CYS A 102 -7.22 11.66 -6.13
C CYS A 102 -8.13 12.48 -7.05
N PHE A 103 -9.44 12.57 -6.78
CA PHE A 103 -10.35 13.49 -7.48
C PHE A 103 -9.97 14.96 -7.25
N TRP A 104 -9.55 15.30 -6.02
CA TRP A 104 -9.08 16.63 -5.61
C TRP A 104 -7.63 16.93 -6.06
N LEU A 105 -6.76 15.93 -6.17
CA LEU A 105 -5.36 16.06 -6.58
C LEU A 105 -5.22 16.02 -8.10
N GLN A 106 -6.10 15.33 -8.83
CA GLN A 106 -6.22 15.53 -10.28
C GLN A 106 -6.72 16.93 -10.60
N THR A 107 -7.65 17.49 -9.83
CA THR A 107 -8.00 18.93 -9.96
C THR A 107 -6.82 19.83 -9.57
N SER A 108 -6.09 19.51 -8.50
CA SER A 108 -4.91 20.29 -8.08
C SER A 108 -3.73 20.19 -9.07
N CYS A 109 -3.57 19.06 -9.75
CA CYS A 109 -2.55 18.84 -10.78
C CYS A 109 -2.96 19.47 -12.12
N LEU A 110 -4.27 19.53 -12.42
CA LEU A 110 -4.81 20.32 -13.54
C LEU A 110 -4.74 21.84 -13.30
N THR A 111 -4.71 22.30 -12.05
CA THR A 111 -4.57 23.74 -11.73
C THR A 111 -3.13 24.20 -11.48
N LEU A 112 -2.16 23.30 -11.38
CA LEU A 112 -0.73 23.64 -11.26
C LEU A 112 0.01 23.55 -12.61
N GLY A 113 -0.74 23.67 -13.70
CA GLY A 113 -0.24 23.78 -15.07
C GLY A 113 -0.99 24.85 -15.84
N ALA A 114 -0.86 26.10 -15.41
CA ALA A 114 -1.10 27.31 -16.21
C ALA A 114 -0.15 28.41 -15.74
#